data_AF-A0AAU7Q1K2-F1
#
_entry.id   AF-A0AAU7Q1K2-F1
#
_cell.length_a   1.000
_cell.length_b   1.000
_cell.length_c   1.000
_cell.angle_alpha   90.00
_cell.angle_beta   90.00
_cell.angle_gamma   90.00
#
_symmetry.space_group_name_H-M   'P 1'
#
loop_
_entity.id
_entity.type
_entity.pdbx_description
1 polymer ?
#
loop_
_entity_poly.entity_id
_entity_poly.type
_entity_poly.pdbx_seq_one_letter_code
_entity_poly.pdbx_strand_id
1 'polypeptide(L)'
;MKNHTIGSIMIKGGKREDNIVYPTVRVVLQVNKEGVDIAKLLSGSICEKYDVRTITFCHPNQEKKRGACCYINDDEERVYEIISGLYEMTLKWYVDGKECKIKVNIDGENGVTLLEGNGVTAEQLRANKEVKIGKKREPKSLYEALASQLQQRSSESVKVLQQPTTGMEDVTTTPTSTSQRCIFD
;
A
#
# COMPACT_ATOMS: atom_id res chain seq x y z
N MET A 1 5.15 15.02 -27.22
CA MET A 1 5.83 14.60 -25.97
C MET A 1 5.52 15.63 -24.89
N LYS A 2 4.78 15.27 -23.83
CA LYS A 2 4.52 16.18 -22.71
C LYS A 2 5.68 16.05 -21.71
N ASN A 3 6.44 17.13 -21.56
CA ASN A 3 7.60 17.20 -20.68
C ASN A 3 7.15 17.12 -19.22
N HIS A 4 7.71 16.15 -18.50
CA HIS A 4 7.48 15.98 -17.07
C HIS A 4 8.29 17.07 -16.36
N THR A 5 7.64 18.05 -15.73
CA THR A 5 8.36 19.20 -15.18
C THR A 5 8.97 18.87 -13.81
N ILE A 6 10.03 18.07 -13.83
CA ILE A 6 10.93 17.94 -12.69
C ILE A 6 11.58 19.31 -12.47
N GLY A 7 11.35 19.94 -11.31
CA GLY A 7 11.84 21.29 -11.06
C GLY A 7 13.36 21.37 -11.00
N SER A 8 14.01 20.34 -10.44
CA SER A 8 15.46 20.16 -10.46
C SER A 8 15.82 18.73 -10.07
N ILE A 9 16.85 18.17 -10.71
CA ILE A 9 17.52 16.92 -10.33
C ILE A 9 18.92 17.27 -9.83
N MET A 10 19.29 16.77 -8.65
CA MET A 10 20.64 16.96 -8.09
C MET A 10 21.17 15.64 -7.57
N ILE A 11 22.43 15.33 -7.87
CA ILE A 11 23.17 14.26 -7.18
C ILE A 11 23.78 14.85 -5.91
N LYS A 12 23.58 14.21 -4.77
CA LYS A 12 24.19 14.58 -3.49
C LYS A 12 24.76 13.35 -2.82
N GLY A 13 25.75 13.53 -1.95
CA GLY A 13 26.12 12.51 -0.98
C GLY A 13 25.05 12.40 0.12
N GLY A 14 24.58 11.19 0.40
CA GLY A 14 23.72 10.84 1.52
C GLY A 14 24.45 9.96 2.51
N LYS A 15 24.38 10.26 3.82
CA LYS A 15 24.99 9.44 4.87
C LYS A 15 23.96 8.43 5.42
N ARG A 16 24.33 7.15 5.52
CA ARG A 16 23.64 6.15 6.36
C ARG A 16 24.33 6.05 7.73
N GLU A 17 23.81 5.22 8.64
CA GLU A 17 24.25 5.10 10.04
C GLU A 17 25.77 4.89 10.19
N ASP A 18 26.43 4.29 9.20
CA ASP A 18 27.89 4.04 9.21
C ASP A 18 28.75 5.14 8.56
N ASN A 19 28.23 6.37 8.42
CA ASN A 19 28.92 7.49 7.74
C ASN A 19 29.28 7.26 6.26
N ILE A 20 28.89 6.14 5.67
CA ILE A 20 29.08 5.86 4.23
C ILE A 20 28.24 6.85 3.42
N VAL A 21 28.91 7.54 2.50
CA VAL A 21 28.30 8.53 1.60
C VAL A 21 27.88 7.83 0.31
N TYR A 22 26.57 7.61 0.16
CA TYR A 22 26.00 7.07 -1.08
C TYR A 22 25.50 8.20 -1.97
N PRO A 23 25.70 8.11 -3.29
CA PRO A 23 25.10 9.05 -4.22
C PRO A 23 23.57 8.90 -4.18
N THR A 24 22.89 10.01 -3.95
CA THR A 24 21.42 10.10 -3.95
C THR A 24 20.96 11.15 -4.94
N VAL A 25 19.89 10.84 -5.66
CA VAL A 25 19.20 11.80 -6.51
C VAL A 25 18.12 12.50 -5.70
N ARG A 26 18.11 13.83 -5.73
CA ARG A 26 16.98 14.63 -5.22
C ARG A 26 16.13 15.15 -6.35
N VAL A 27 14.84 14.91 -6.26
CA VAL A 27 13.82 15.36 -7.21
C VAL A 27 12.89 16.33 -6.50
N VAL A 28 12.75 17.54 -7.04
CA VAL A 28 11.69 18.46 -6.59
C VAL A 28 10.48 18.24 -7.48
N LEU A 29 9.39 17.75 -6.89
CA LEU A 29 8.11 17.58 -7.57
C LEU A 29 7.45 18.96 -7.71
N GLN A 30 7.16 19.39 -8.93
CA GLN A 30 6.30 20.56 -9.11
C GLN A 30 4.83 20.17 -8.85
N VAL A 31 3.97 21.18 -8.66
CA VAL A 31 2.54 20.96 -8.45
C VAL A 31 1.88 20.66 -9.80
N ASN A 32 2.13 19.47 -10.33
CA ASN A 32 1.49 18.94 -11.53
C ASN A 32 0.96 17.54 -11.26
N LYS A 33 -0.21 17.24 -11.85
CA LYS A 33 -1.01 16.02 -11.57
C LYS A 33 -0.42 14.71 -12.14
N GLU A 34 0.70 14.77 -12.83
CA GLU A 34 1.32 13.58 -13.42
C GLU A 34 2.33 12.98 -12.44
N GLY A 35 2.13 11.70 -12.08
CA GLY A 35 3.01 10.98 -11.16
C GLY A 35 4.40 10.71 -11.73
N VAL A 36 5.34 10.34 -10.87
CA VAL A 36 6.71 9.96 -11.26
C VAL A 36 6.86 8.44 -11.22
N ASP A 37 7.38 7.87 -12.31
CA ASP A 37 7.81 6.47 -12.35
C ASP A 37 9.20 6.33 -11.71
N ILE A 38 9.23 5.82 -10.49
CA ILE A 38 10.46 5.66 -9.70
C ILE A 38 11.38 4.62 -10.34
N ALA A 39 10.84 3.53 -10.89
CA ALA A 39 11.63 2.48 -11.50
C ALA A 39 12.34 2.99 -12.76
N LYS A 40 11.63 3.75 -13.59
CA LYS A 40 12.21 4.43 -14.77
C LYS A 40 13.28 5.45 -14.39
N LEU A 41 13.11 6.14 -13.26
CA LEU A 41 14.08 7.11 -12.79
C LEU A 41 15.36 6.42 -12.27
N LEU A 42 15.22 5.30 -11.55
CA LEU A 42 16.34 4.49 -11.08
C LEU A 42 17.09 3.77 -12.22
N SER A 43 16.40 3.38 -13.29
CA SER A 43 17.03 2.77 -14.47
C SER A 43 17.64 3.78 -15.45
N GLY A 44 17.66 5.06 -15.11
CA GLY A 44 18.30 6.09 -15.92
C GLY A 44 19.83 5.96 -15.92
N SER A 45 20.48 6.29 -17.04
CA SER A 45 21.94 6.15 -17.24
C SER A 45 22.79 6.89 -16.19
N ILE A 46 22.28 7.97 -15.62
CA ILE A 46 22.95 8.69 -14.52
C ILE A 46 22.93 7.85 -13.23
N CYS A 47 21.79 7.22 -12.93
CA CYS A 47 21.65 6.39 -11.74
C CYS A 47 22.52 5.13 -11.85
N GLU A 48 22.56 4.49 -13.02
CA GLU A 48 23.50 3.39 -13.28
C GLU A 48 24.97 3.82 -13.15
N LYS A 49 25.36 4.92 -13.82
CA LYS A 49 26.76 5.38 -13.84
C LYS A 49 27.33 5.64 -12.44
N TYR A 50 26.50 6.16 -11.55
CA TYR A 50 26.91 6.54 -10.20
C TYR A 50 26.40 5.57 -9.14
N ASP A 51 25.84 4.41 -9.49
CA ASP A 51 25.26 3.45 -8.53
C ASP A 51 24.28 4.12 -7.54
N VAL A 52 23.37 4.94 -8.08
CA VAL A 52 22.36 5.64 -7.29
C VAL A 52 21.28 4.64 -6.88
N ARG A 53 21.33 4.22 -5.62
CA ARG A 53 20.31 3.35 -5.01
C ARG A 53 19.23 4.12 -4.27
N THR A 54 19.29 5.46 -4.21
CA THR A 54 18.36 6.28 -3.40
C THR A 54 17.90 7.54 -4.13
N ILE A 55 16.59 7.72 -4.18
CA ILE A 55 15.91 8.94 -4.64
C ILE A 55 15.18 9.58 -3.46
N THR A 56 15.40 10.88 -3.25
CA THR A 56 14.60 11.68 -2.31
C THR A 56 13.71 12.64 -3.07
N PHE A 57 12.40 12.56 -2.86
CA PHE A 57 11.45 13.55 -3.32
C PHE A 57 11.35 14.70 -2.32
N CYS A 58 11.47 15.92 -2.82
CA CYS A 58 11.43 17.16 -2.05
C CYS A 58 10.19 17.97 -2.39
N HIS A 59 9.64 18.65 -1.40
CA HIS A 59 8.54 19.60 -1.57
C HIS A 59 8.97 20.78 -2.46
N PRO A 60 8.06 21.35 -3.28
CA PRO A 60 8.34 22.52 -4.11
C PRO A 60 8.40 23.85 -3.34
N ASN A 61 8.78 23.82 -2.05
CA ASN A 61 8.96 25.02 -1.23
C ASN A 61 10.41 25.54 -1.32
N GLN A 62 10.64 26.79 -0.89
CA GLN A 62 11.96 27.41 -0.93
C GLN A 62 13.03 26.59 -0.18
N GLU A 63 12.65 25.94 0.92
CA GLU A 63 13.54 25.09 1.72
C GLU A 63 13.81 23.71 1.10
N LYS A 64 13.05 23.29 0.08
CA LYS A 64 13.08 21.96 -0.55
C LYS A 64 13.10 20.84 0.49
N LYS A 65 12.23 20.93 1.51
CA LYS A 65 12.14 19.94 2.60
C LYS A 65 11.92 18.54 2.04
N ARG A 66 12.50 17.53 2.70
CA ARG A 66 12.38 16.12 2.27
C ARG A 66 10.95 15.62 2.52
N GLY A 67 10.38 15.04 1.48
CA GLY A 67 9.02 14.53 1.46
C GLY A 67 8.98 13.00 1.55
N ALA A 68 9.54 12.32 0.56
CA ALA A 68 9.64 10.87 0.51
C ALA A 68 11.08 10.44 0.18
N CYS A 69 11.48 9.27 0.68
CA CYS A 69 12.73 8.61 0.35
C CYS A 69 12.42 7.24 -0.23
N CYS A 70 12.92 6.97 -1.43
CA CYS A 70 12.71 5.72 -2.15
C CYS A 70 14.09 5.14 -2.44
N TYR A 71 14.35 3.93 -1.97
CA TYR A 71 15.68 3.34 -2.11
C TYR A 71 15.64 1.82 -2.24
N ILE A 72 16.71 1.27 -2.75
CA ILE A 72 16.98 -0.17 -2.73
C ILE A 72 17.85 -0.44 -1.51
N ASN A 73 17.44 -1.37 -0.63
CA ASN A 73 18.20 -1.74 0.56
C ASN A 73 19.18 -2.89 0.25
N ASP A 74 19.91 -3.35 1.25
CA ASP A 74 20.98 -4.33 1.05
C ASP A 74 20.44 -5.75 0.77
N ASP A 75 19.15 -5.98 1.02
CA ASP A 75 18.40 -7.19 0.66
C ASP A 75 17.78 -7.10 -0.75
N GLU A 76 18.12 -6.07 -1.54
CA GLU A 76 17.55 -5.78 -2.86
C GLU A 76 16.04 -5.48 -2.86
N GLU A 77 15.49 -5.09 -1.70
CA GLU A 77 14.09 -4.70 -1.56
C GLU A 77 13.92 -3.20 -1.89
N ARG A 78 12.81 -2.88 -2.56
CA ARG A 78 12.39 -1.50 -2.80
C ARG A 78 11.71 -0.96 -1.55
N VAL A 79 12.29 0.06 -0.95
CA VAL A 79 11.78 0.70 0.27
C VAL A 79 11.23 2.07 -0.05
N TYR A 80 9.98 2.31 0.37
CA TYR A 80 9.30 3.60 0.23
C TYR A 80 9.00 4.19 1.61
N GLU A 81 9.77 5.19 2.01
CA GLU A 81 9.63 5.89 3.28
C GLU A 81 9.05 7.28 3.12
N ILE A 82 7.99 7.59 3.87
CA ILE A 82 7.46 8.95 3.94
C ILE A 82 8.03 9.68 5.14
N ILE A 83 8.65 10.82 4.84
CA ILE A 83 9.23 11.76 5.80
C ILE A 83 8.22 12.86 6.14
N SER A 84 7.53 13.39 5.13
CA SER A 84 6.47 14.38 5.30
C SER A 84 5.56 14.49 4.08
N GLY A 85 4.28 14.74 4.34
CA GLY A 85 3.24 14.86 3.31
C GLY A 85 2.53 13.56 3.02
N LEU A 86 1.64 13.61 2.02
CA LEU A 86 0.76 12.53 1.62
C LEU A 86 1.07 12.16 0.17
N TYR A 87 1.30 10.86 -0.08
CA TYR A 87 1.65 10.36 -1.41
C TYR A 87 0.75 9.23 -1.83
N GLU A 88 0.13 9.42 -2.98
CA GLU A 88 -0.54 8.35 -3.70
C GLU A 88 0.50 7.57 -4.51
N MET A 89 0.48 6.24 -4.38
CA MET A 89 1.43 5.35 -5.04
C MET A 89 0.69 4.19 -5.70
N THR A 90 1.11 3.87 -6.93
CA THR A 90 0.73 2.62 -7.60
C THR A 90 1.88 1.64 -7.49
N LEU A 91 1.65 0.50 -6.87
CA LEU A 91 2.63 -0.57 -6.71
C LEU A 91 2.29 -1.71 -7.66
N LYS A 92 3.32 -2.22 -8.34
CA LYS A 92 3.23 -3.33 -9.28
C LYS A 92 4.34 -4.34 -9.03
N TRP A 93 3.97 -5.62 -9.05
CA TRP A 93 4.85 -6.78 -8.90
C TRP A 93 4.24 -8.00 -9.58
N TYR A 94 4.97 -9.12 -9.60
CA TYR A 94 4.49 -10.37 -10.18
C TYR A 94 4.58 -11.52 -9.17
N VAL A 95 3.57 -12.38 -9.16
CA VAL A 95 3.55 -13.65 -8.40
C VAL A 95 3.16 -14.75 -9.39
N ASP A 96 4.03 -15.75 -9.55
CA ASP A 96 3.82 -16.87 -10.50
C ASP A 96 3.45 -16.41 -11.92
N GLY A 97 4.12 -15.35 -12.40
CA GLY A 97 3.88 -14.76 -13.72
C GLY A 97 2.61 -13.91 -13.84
N LYS A 98 1.81 -13.77 -12.78
CA LYS A 98 0.61 -12.92 -12.74
C LYS A 98 0.92 -11.55 -12.16
N GLU A 99 0.51 -10.50 -12.88
CA GLU A 99 0.65 -9.12 -12.41
C GLU A 99 -0.24 -8.89 -11.18
N CYS A 100 0.37 -8.35 -10.12
CA CYS A 100 -0.31 -7.80 -8.97
C CYS A 100 -0.15 -6.28 -9.01
N LYS A 101 -1.25 -5.56 -8.82
CA LYS A 101 -1.28 -4.09 -8.88
C LYS A 101 -2.20 -3.55 -7.81
N ILE A 102 -1.67 -2.69 -6.93
CA ILE A 102 -2.49 -1.97 -5.96
C ILE A 102 -2.22 -0.48 -6.01
N LYS A 103 -3.16 0.27 -5.47
CA LYS A 103 -3.04 1.71 -5.25
C LYS A 103 -3.14 1.98 -3.76
N VAL A 104 -2.16 2.67 -3.22
CA VAL A 104 -2.09 3.02 -1.80
C VAL A 104 -1.92 4.51 -1.63
N ASN A 105 -2.39 5.01 -0.49
CA ASN A 105 -2.00 6.29 0.03
C ASN A 105 -1.02 6.04 1.18
N ILE A 106 0.05 6.82 1.26
CA ILE A 106 0.96 6.76 2.40
C ILE A 106 1.17 8.16 2.98
N ASP A 107 0.98 8.21 4.29
CA ASP A 107 1.10 9.40 5.11
C ASP A 107 2.15 9.20 6.20
N GLY A 108 2.86 10.28 6.54
CA GLY A 108 3.81 10.29 7.65
C GLY A 108 3.14 10.06 9.01
N GLU A 109 1.85 10.40 9.17
CA GLU A 109 1.13 10.31 10.45
C GLU A 109 0.24 9.07 10.55
N ASN A 110 -0.53 8.76 9.50
CA ASN A 110 -1.52 7.69 9.50
C ASN A 110 -1.01 6.37 8.90
N GLY A 111 0.19 6.36 8.33
CA GLY A 111 0.76 5.16 7.71
C GLY A 111 0.17 4.89 6.33
N VAL A 112 -0.05 3.61 6.01
CA VAL A 112 -0.46 3.18 4.66
C VAL A 112 -1.95 2.88 4.62
N THR A 113 -2.66 3.37 3.62
CA THR A 113 -4.07 3.08 3.35
C THR A 113 -4.24 2.48 1.96
N LEU A 114 -4.98 1.36 1.85
CA LEU A 114 -5.31 0.74 0.58
C LEU A 114 -6.45 1.49 -0.10
N LEU A 115 -6.20 2.07 -1.27
CA LEU A 115 -7.20 2.72 -2.11
C LEU A 115 -7.85 1.73 -3.07
N GLU A 116 -7.03 0.99 -3.83
CA GLU A 116 -7.49 0.02 -4.83
C GLU A 116 -6.68 -1.28 -4.70
N GLY A 117 -7.38 -2.41 -4.50
CA GLY A 117 -6.74 -3.72 -4.37
C GLY A 117 -6.71 -4.55 -5.66
N ASN A 118 -7.51 -4.21 -6.67
CA ASN A 118 -7.60 -4.89 -7.98
C ASN A 118 -7.61 -6.43 -7.93
N GLY A 119 -8.31 -7.01 -6.95
CA GLY A 119 -8.42 -8.47 -6.80
C GLY A 119 -7.17 -9.16 -6.24
N VAL A 120 -6.15 -8.42 -5.81
CA VAL A 120 -4.96 -8.98 -5.14
C VAL A 120 -5.38 -9.63 -3.82
N THR A 121 -5.01 -10.90 -3.64
CA THR A 121 -5.34 -11.67 -2.43
C THR A 121 -4.34 -11.44 -1.30
N ALA A 122 -4.70 -11.85 -0.08
CA ALA A 122 -3.79 -11.79 1.07
C ALA A 122 -2.54 -12.66 0.85
N GLU A 123 -2.68 -13.80 0.18
CA GLU A 123 -1.58 -14.71 -0.17
C GLU A 123 -0.62 -14.04 -1.15
N GLN A 124 -1.14 -13.34 -2.16
CA GLN A 124 -0.32 -12.58 -3.12
C GLN A 124 0.41 -11.41 -2.46
N LEU A 125 -0.19 -10.77 -1.45
CA LEU A 125 0.48 -9.75 -0.64
C LEU A 125 1.58 -10.35 0.25
N ARG A 126 1.33 -11.51 0.89
CA ARG A 126 2.34 -12.21 1.70
C ARG A 126 3.50 -12.76 0.87
N ALA A 127 3.24 -13.13 -0.38
CA ALA A 127 4.27 -13.58 -1.31
C ALA A 127 5.19 -12.44 -1.78
N ASN A 128 4.76 -11.18 -1.66
CA ASN A 128 5.60 -10.03 -1.99
C ASN A 128 6.74 -9.88 -0.97
N LYS A 129 7.97 -10.12 -1.42
CA LYS A 129 9.20 -9.92 -0.63
C LYS A 129 10.04 -8.75 -1.13
N GLU A 130 9.59 -8.06 -2.17
CA GLU A 130 10.37 -7.05 -2.88
C GLU A 130 10.00 -5.61 -2.51
N VAL A 131 8.94 -5.38 -1.74
CA VAL A 131 8.47 -4.05 -1.36
C VAL A 131 8.30 -3.91 0.14
N LYS A 132 8.96 -2.88 0.68
CA LYS A 132 8.69 -2.32 2.01
C LYS A 132 8.17 -0.90 1.89
N ILE A 133 7.23 -0.55 2.76
CA ILE A 133 6.57 0.75 2.75
C ILE A 133 6.21 1.18 4.17
N GLY A 134 6.37 2.47 4.47
CA GLY A 134 5.97 2.99 5.77
C GLY A 134 6.53 4.35 6.11
N LYS A 135 6.38 4.71 7.38
CA LYS A 135 6.91 5.96 7.93
C LYS A 135 8.44 5.91 7.96
N LYS A 136 9.06 7.07 8.02
CA LYS A 136 10.50 7.22 8.23
C LYS A 136 10.99 6.31 9.37
N ARG A 137 12.00 5.47 9.08
CA ARG A 137 12.61 4.48 10.00
C ARG A 137 11.70 3.33 10.46
N GLU A 138 10.47 3.25 9.96
CA GLU A 138 9.55 2.16 10.28
C GLU A 138 8.90 1.54 9.01
N PRO A 139 9.66 1.28 7.92
CA PRO A 139 9.10 0.60 6.77
C PRO A 139 8.79 -0.86 7.12
N LYS A 140 7.60 -1.33 6.74
CA LYS A 140 7.16 -2.71 6.95
C LYS A 140 6.98 -3.40 5.61
N SER A 141 6.91 -4.73 5.61
CA SER A 141 6.50 -5.46 4.39
C SER A 141 5.12 -4.97 3.92
N LEU A 142 4.84 -5.08 2.62
CA LEU A 142 3.58 -4.62 2.07
C LEU A 142 2.36 -5.28 2.73
N TYR A 143 2.47 -6.57 3.07
CA TYR A 143 1.43 -7.28 3.81
C TYR A 143 1.23 -6.71 5.22
N GLU A 144 2.29 -6.54 6.01
CA GLU A 144 2.19 -6.01 7.37
C GLU A 144 1.63 -4.58 7.40
N ALA A 145 2.02 -3.75 6.44
CA ALA A 145 1.52 -2.39 6.31
C ALA A 145 -0.01 -2.33 6.05
N LEU A 146 -0.58 -3.37 5.44
CA LEU A 146 -1.99 -3.44 5.05
C LEU A 146 -2.83 -4.44 5.87
N ALA A 147 -2.21 -5.24 6.74
CA ALA A 147 -2.84 -6.38 7.42
C ALA A 147 -4.15 -6.02 8.14
N SER A 148 -4.16 -4.92 8.90
CA SER A 148 -5.36 -4.48 9.65
C SER A 148 -6.54 -4.15 8.73
N GLN A 149 -6.28 -3.58 7.56
CA GLN A 149 -7.31 -3.20 6.59
C GLN A 149 -7.90 -4.40 5.86
N LEU A 150 -7.08 -5.43 5.62
CA LEU A 150 -7.54 -6.70 5.02
C LEU A 150 -8.48 -7.45 5.97
N GLN A 151 -8.18 -7.46 7.27
CA GLN A 151 -9.02 -8.10 8.30
C GLN A 151 -10.38 -7.41 8.47
N GLN A 152 -10.40 -6.08 8.43
CA GLN A 152 -11.65 -5.30 8.47
C GLN A 152 -12.55 -5.60 7.27
N ARG A 153 -12.01 -5.58 6.05
CA ARG A 153 -12.80 -5.87 4.84
C ARG A 153 -13.32 -7.30 4.81
N SER A 154 -12.54 -8.28 5.27
CA SER A 154 -13.01 -9.66 5.39
C SER A 154 -14.19 -9.75 6.37
N SER A 155 -14.18 -8.97 7.45
CA SER A 155 -15.24 -8.98 8.46
C SER A 155 -16.52 -8.29 7.99
N GLU A 156 -16.40 -7.20 7.21
CA GLU A 156 -17.55 -6.51 6.60
C GLU A 156 -18.24 -7.36 5.54
N SER A 157 -17.45 -8.07 4.72
CA SER A 157 -17.96 -8.99 3.69
C SER A 157 -18.82 -10.12 4.30
N VAL A 158 -18.45 -10.61 5.48
CA VAL A 158 -19.19 -11.64 6.21
C VAL A 158 -20.49 -11.10 6.79
N LYS A 159 -20.51 -9.84 7.27
CA LYS A 159 -21.73 -9.22 7.81
C LYS A 159 -22.79 -8.95 6.73
N VAL A 160 -22.40 -8.58 5.52
CA VAL A 160 -23.33 -8.34 4.40
C VAL A 160 -24.01 -9.64 3.94
N LEU A 161 -23.32 -10.77 4.03
CA LEU A 161 -23.89 -12.08 3.65
C LEU A 161 -24.91 -12.62 4.68
N GLN A 162 -24.94 -12.07 5.89
CA GLN A 162 -25.77 -12.57 7.00
C GLN A 162 -27.07 -11.79 7.20
N GLN A 163 -27.46 -10.87 6.30
CA GLN A 163 -28.80 -10.28 6.37
C GLN A 163 -29.85 -11.34 6.03
N PRO A 164 -30.74 -11.74 6.97
CA PRO A 164 -31.84 -12.63 6.65
C PRO A 164 -32.86 -11.85 5.82
N THR A 165 -33.22 -12.38 4.66
CA THR A 165 -34.39 -11.93 3.90
C THR A 165 -35.63 -12.32 4.69
N THR A 166 -36.12 -11.44 5.56
CA THR A 166 -37.38 -11.64 6.29
C THR A 166 -38.55 -11.47 5.32
N GLY A 167 -38.91 -12.54 4.63
CA GLY A 167 -40.25 -12.74 4.08
C GLY A 167 -41.04 -13.58 5.08
N MET A 168 -41.89 -12.95 5.89
CA MET A 168 -42.91 -13.65 6.69
C MET A 168 -43.98 -14.18 5.74
N GLU A 169 -44.12 -15.50 5.63
CA GLU A 169 -45.41 -16.11 5.32
C GLU A 169 -46.00 -16.67 6.61
N ASP A 170 -47.18 -16.14 6.92
CA ASP A 170 -48.01 -16.41 8.08
C ASP A 170 -48.72 -17.77 7.86
N VAL A 171 -48.46 -18.76 8.72
CA VAL A 171 -49.27 -19.97 8.82
C VAL A 171 -49.89 -20.02 10.20
N THR A 172 -51.14 -19.58 10.25
CA THR A 172 -52.03 -19.79 11.39
C THR A 172 -52.52 -21.24 11.38
N THR A 173 -52.25 -21.99 12.45
CA THR A 173 -52.96 -23.26 12.73
C THR A 173 -53.51 -23.23 14.15
N THR A 174 -54.84 -23.29 14.23
CA THR A 174 -55.71 -23.37 15.40
C THR A 174 -55.49 -24.68 16.18
N PRO A 175 -55.61 -24.69 17.52
CA PRO A 175 -55.58 -25.95 18.28
C PRO A 175 -56.99 -26.55 18.38
N THR A 176 -57.13 -27.82 18.03
CA THR A 176 -58.32 -28.63 18.38
C THR A 176 -57.96 -29.60 19.51
N SER A 177 -58.65 -29.41 20.63
CA SER A 177 -58.71 -30.30 21.77
C SER A 177 -59.36 -31.63 21.40
N THR A 178 -58.76 -32.77 21.76
CA THR A 178 -59.53 -33.94 22.21
C THR A 178 -58.71 -34.83 23.16
N SER A 179 -59.34 -35.10 24.30
CA SER A 179 -59.02 -36.07 25.35
C SER A 179 -58.82 -37.51 24.83
N GLN A 180 -57.86 -38.25 25.40
CA GLN A 180 -58.15 -39.55 26.01
C GLN A 180 -56.97 -40.10 26.86
N ARG A 181 -57.35 -40.63 28.03
CA ARG A 181 -56.55 -41.39 29.00
C ARG A 181 -56.14 -42.75 28.45
N CYS A 182 -54.94 -43.21 28.78
CA CYS A 182 -54.69 -44.63 29.10
C CYS A 182 -53.69 -44.74 30.26
N ILE A 183 -54.02 -45.66 31.16
CA ILE A 183 -53.33 -46.11 32.38
C ILE A 183 -52.29 -47.17 31.98
N PHE A 184 -51.18 -47.27 32.71
CA PHE A 184 -50.38 -48.50 32.76
C PHE A 184 -50.14 -48.87 34.22
N ASP A 185 -50.49 -50.12 34.55
CA ASP A 185 -49.89 -50.89 35.66
C ASP A 185 -48.46 -51.30 35.31
#